data_AF-A0A653MUC8-F1
#
_entry.id   AF-A0A653MUC8-F1
#
_cell.length_a   1.000
_cell.length_b   1.000
_cell.length_c   1.000
_cell.angle_alpha   90.00
_cell.angle_beta   90.00
_cell.angle_gamma   90.00
#
_symmetry.space_group_name_H-M   'P 1'
#
loop_
_entity.id
_entity.type
_entity.pdbx_description
1 polymer ?
#
loop_
_entity_poly.entity_id
_entity_poly.type
_entity_poly.pdbx_seq_one_letter_code
_entity_poly.pdbx_strand_id
1 'polypeptide(L)'
;MQINPIQLMSPELTPSLNKTNPSQFGSYLNEAMNALNETQQATSQARKDLAVGKADLHQVMIQSEESSIAMQLAIEVRNKAVEAYQEMMRMQV
;
A
#
# COMPACT_ATOMS: atom_id res chain seq x y z
N MET A 1 -42.34 50.97 -5.03
CA MET A 1 -42.14 49.55 -5.43
C MET A 1 -40.72 49.39 -5.98
N GLN A 2 -39.71 49.39 -5.12
CA GLN A 2 -38.36 48.99 -5.51
C GLN A 2 -38.28 47.47 -5.37
N ILE A 3 -38.10 46.76 -6.47
CA ILE A 3 -37.94 45.30 -6.48
C ILE A 3 -36.43 45.06 -6.49
N ASN A 4 -35.89 44.56 -5.37
CA ASN A 4 -34.51 44.10 -5.31
C ASN A 4 -34.39 42.78 -6.10
N PRO A 5 -33.43 42.64 -7.03
CA PRO A 5 -33.22 41.38 -7.72
C PRO A 5 -32.61 40.36 -6.75
N ILE A 6 -33.18 39.15 -6.73
CA ILE A 6 -32.67 38.02 -5.97
C ILE A 6 -31.27 37.69 -6.47
N GLN A 7 -30.28 37.82 -5.61
CA GLN A 7 -28.93 37.32 -5.85
C GLN A 7 -28.99 35.79 -5.88
N LEU A 8 -28.80 35.22 -7.07
CA LEU A 8 -28.57 33.79 -7.27
C LEU A 8 -27.28 33.43 -6.53
N MET A 9 -27.41 32.80 -5.36
CA MET A 9 -26.31 32.09 -4.72
C MET A 9 -25.97 30.91 -5.63
N SER A 10 -24.89 31.04 -6.39
CA SER A 10 -24.24 29.92 -7.07
C SER A 10 -23.89 28.88 -6.00
N PRO A 11 -24.30 27.60 -6.13
CA PRO A 11 -23.71 26.58 -5.31
C PRO A 11 -22.25 26.45 -5.76
N GLU A 12 -21.31 26.96 -4.96
CA GLU A 12 -19.92 26.51 -5.01
C GLU A 12 -19.91 25.03 -4.62
N LEU A 13 -20.26 24.17 -5.58
CA LEU A 13 -19.72 22.83 -5.64
C LEU A 13 -18.26 22.98 -6.07
N THR A 14 -17.42 23.54 -5.18
CA THR A 14 -16.02 23.18 -5.22
C THR A 14 -15.99 21.74 -4.73
N PRO A 15 -15.66 20.76 -5.58
CA PRO A 15 -15.30 19.47 -5.05
C PRO A 15 -14.07 19.76 -4.21
N SER A 16 -14.17 19.64 -2.88
CA SER A 16 -12.98 19.48 -2.06
C SER A 16 -12.32 18.21 -2.58
N LEU A 17 -11.43 18.36 -3.56
CA LEU A 17 -10.43 17.38 -3.88
C LEU A 17 -9.70 17.21 -2.56
N ASN A 18 -10.08 16.17 -1.82
CA ASN A 18 -9.29 15.66 -0.72
C ASN A 18 -7.91 15.51 -1.34
N LYS A 19 -7.01 16.43 -1.01
CA LYS A 19 -5.62 16.33 -1.38
C LYS A 19 -5.14 15.10 -0.65
N THR A 20 -5.22 13.94 -1.30
CA THR A 20 -4.59 12.71 -0.85
C THR A 20 -3.14 13.09 -0.66
N ASN A 21 -2.75 13.32 0.60
CA ASN A 21 -1.45 13.84 0.92
C ASN A 21 -0.45 12.78 0.43
N PRO A 22 0.48 13.10 -0.48
CA PRO A 22 1.44 12.11 -0.98
C PRO A 22 2.21 11.42 0.15
N SER A 23 2.38 12.12 1.27
CA SER A 23 2.94 11.59 2.52
C SER A 23 2.18 10.38 3.07
N GLN A 24 0.87 10.30 2.87
CA GLN A 24 0.02 9.27 3.47
C GLN A 24 0.15 7.92 2.75
N PHE A 25 0.31 7.95 1.42
CA PHE A 25 0.65 6.75 0.65
C PHE A 25 2.03 6.21 1.06
N GLY A 26 3.02 7.08 1.21
CA GLY A 26 4.36 6.69 1.65
C GLY A 26 4.36 6.02 3.03
N SER A 27 3.58 6.55 3.98
CA SER A 27 3.40 5.93 5.29
C SER A 27 2.74 4.55 5.20
N TYR A 28 1.67 4.41 4.42
CA TYR A 28 0.99 3.13 4.22
C TYR A 28 1.91 2.09 3.56
N LEU A 29 2.68 2.49 2.56
CA LEU A 29 3.65 1.62 1.90
C LEU A 29 4.74 1.19 2.88
N ASN A 30 5.24 2.09 3.73
CA ASN A 30 6.23 1.75 4.74
C ASN A 30 5.68 0.75 5.75
N GLU A 31 4.46 0.97 6.24
CA GLU A 31 3.77 0.05 7.14
C GLU A 31 3.59 -1.34 6.50
N ALA A 32 3.17 -1.40 5.24
CA ALA A 32 3.05 -2.66 4.50
C ALA A 32 4.40 -3.38 4.31
N MET A 33 5.49 -2.64 4.06
CA MET A 33 6.83 -3.22 3.97
C MET A 33 7.31 -3.76 5.32
N ASN A 34 7.02 -3.07 6.42
CA ASN A 34 7.34 -3.54 7.77
C ASN A 34 6.55 -4.82 8.10
N ALA A 35 5.26 -4.85 7.80
CA ALA A 35 4.43 -6.04 7.98
C ALA A 35 4.96 -7.23 7.17
N LEU A 36 5.38 -7.02 5.92
CA LEU A 36 6.00 -8.08 5.11
C LEU A 36 7.30 -8.61 5.74
N ASN A 37 8.14 -7.73 6.26
CA ASN A 37 9.36 -8.11 6.96
C ASN A 37 9.07 -8.93 8.22
N GLU A 38 8.06 -8.54 9.00
CA GLU A 38 7.59 -9.32 10.16
C GLU A 38 7.11 -10.72 9.75
N THR A 39 6.29 -10.82 8.70
CA THR A 39 5.82 -12.12 8.18
C THR A 39 6.98 -13.00 7.73
N GLN A 40 8.00 -12.43 7.07
CA GLN A 40 9.19 -13.17 6.66
C GLN A 40 10.02 -13.67 7.86
N GLN A 41 10.17 -12.85 8.90
CA GLN A 41 10.86 -13.23 10.13
C GLN A 41 10.10 -14.30 10.90
N ALA A 42 8.77 -14.16 11.03
CA ALA A 42 7.90 -15.15 11.66
C ALA A 42 8.01 -16.51 10.96
N THR A 43 7.95 -16.52 9.63
CA THR A 43 8.14 -17.74 8.83
C THR A 43 9.53 -18.35 9.05
N SER A 44 10.57 -17.52 9.10
CA SER A 44 11.94 -17.99 9.33
C SER A 44 12.12 -18.60 10.73
N GLN A 45 11.44 -18.04 11.74
CA GLN A 45 11.43 -18.58 13.08
C GLN A 45 10.64 -19.89 13.14
N ALA A 46 9.46 -19.94 12.54
CA ALA A 46 8.63 -21.14 12.46
C ALA A 46 9.38 -22.30 11.78
N ARG A 47 10.14 -22.04 10.72
CA ARG A 47 11.02 -23.04 10.08
C ARG A 47 12.10 -23.57 11.02
N LYS A 48 12.70 -22.71 11.85
CA LYS A 48 13.69 -23.15 12.86
C LYS A 48 13.02 -24.00 13.93
N ASP A 49 11.85 -23.60 14.40
CA ASP A 49 11.09 -24.31 15.42
C ASP A 49 10.61 -25.68 14.93
N LEU A 50 10.28 -25.78 13.64
CA LEU A 50 9.99 -27.05 12.97
C LEU A 50 11.22 -27.96 12.94
N ALA A 51 12.40 -27.43 12.60
CA ALA A 51 13.64 -28.21 12.54
C ALA A 51 14.05 -28.81 13.91
N VAL A 52 13.62 -28.18 15.02
CA VAL A 52 13.82 -28.68 16.39
C VAL A 52 12.60 -29.43 16.94
N GLY A 53 11.58 -29.69 16.13
CA GLY A 53 10.39 -30.46 16.49
C GLY A 53 9.37 -29.73 17.38
N LYS A 54 9.44 -28.41 17.48
CA LYS A 54 8.57 -27.55 18.32
C LYS A 54 7.40 -26.92 17.59
N ALA A 55 7.32 -27.05 16.27
CA ALA A 55 6.26 -26.46 15.44
C ALA A 55 5.58 -27.50 14.55
N ASP A 56 4.30 -27.27 14.25
CA ASP A 56 3.53 -28.09 13.32
C ASP A 56 3.94 -27.80 11.87
N LEU A 57 4.33 -28.84 11.14
CA LEU A 57 4.73 -28.78 9.74
C LEU A 57 3.68 -28.10 8.86
N HIS A 58 2.39 -28.35 9.10
CA HIS A 58 1.30 -27.75 8.31
C HIS A 58 1.26 -26.23 8.47
N GLN A 59 1.41 -25.75 9.70
CA GLN A 59 1.39 -24.32 10.00
C GLN A 59 2.58 -23.59 9.37
N VAL A 60 3.77 -24.20 9.42
CA VAL A 60 4.98 -23.63 8.80
C VAL A 60 4.88 -23.60 7.29
N MET A 61 4.30 -24.63 6.67
CA MET A 61 4.03 -24.63 5.22
C MET A 61 3.07 -23.52 4.82
N ILE A 62 1.96 -23.33 5.54
CA ILE A 62 0.99 -22.26 5.25
C ILE A 62 1.67 -20.88 5.36
N GLN A 63 2.38 -20.63 6.46
CA GLN A 63 3.10 -19.36 6.63
C GLN A 63 4.17 -19.13 5.55
N SER A 64 4.85 -20.20 5.12
CA SER A 64 5.85 -20.10 4.06
C SER A 64 5.22 -19.74 2.71
N GLU A 65 4.07 -20.32 2.40
CA GLU A 65 3.34 -20.01 1.17
C GLU A 65 2.80 -18.57 1.20
N GLU A 66 2.20 -18.16 2.31
CA GLU A 66 1.70 -16.80 2.51
C GLU A 66 2.83 -15.77 2.35
N SER A 67 3.98 -16.00 3.00
CA SER A 67 5.15 -15.13 2.89
C SER A 67 5.69 -15.06 1.45
N SER A 68 5.66 -16.18 0.72
CA SER A 68 6.09 -16.25 -0.69
C SER A 68 5.18 -15.41 -1.58
N ILE A 69 3.86 -15.57 -1.46
CA ILE A 69 2.88 -14.80 -2.24
C ILE A 69 2.97 -13.31 -1.92
N ALA A 70 3.08 -12.96 -0.63
CA ALA A 70 3.21 -11.56 -0.20
C ALA A 70 4.49 -10.91 -0.76
N MET A 71 5.60 -11.65 -0.80
CA MET A 71 6.87 -11.18 -1.37
C MET A 71 6.75 -10.95 -2.89
N GLN A 72 6.09 -11.85 -3.61
CA GLN A 72 5.83 -11.68 -5.05
C GLN A 72 5.01 -10.42 -5.32
N LEU A 73 3.94 -10.20 -4.54
CA LEU A 73 3.14 -8.99 -4.63
C LEU A 73 3.98 -7.73 -4.38
N ALA A 74 4.85 -7.74 -3.38
CA ALA A 74 5.73 -6.62 -3.09
C ALA A 74 6.70 -6.30 -4.23
N ILE A 75 7.22 -7.33 -4.92
CA ILE A 75 8.05 -7.16 -6.11
C ILE A 75 7.25 -6.49 -7.24
N GLU A 76 6.02 -6.92 -7.48
CA GLU A 76 5.15 -6.29 -8.50
C GLU A 76 4.87 -4.82 -8.18
N VAL A 77 4.55 -4.50 -6.92
CA VAL A 77 4.37 -3.12 -6.48
C VAL A 77 5.65 -2.29 -6.67
N ARG A 78 6.81 -2.85 -6.31
CA ARG A 78 8.11 -2.21 -6.54
C ARG A 78 8.34 -1.93 -8.02
N ASN A 79 8.05 -2.90 -8.90
CA ASN A 79 8.20 -2.74 -10.34
C ASN A 79 7.29 -1.62 -10.85
N LYS A 80 6.02 -1.58 -10.45
CA LYS A 80 5.09 -0.51 -10.84
C LYS A 80 5.47 0.87 -10.31
N ALA A 81 6.01 0.95 -9.09
CA ALA A 81 6.52 2.22 -8.57
C ALA A 81 7.70 2.75 -9.40
N VAL A 82 8.62 1.86 -9.81
CA VAL A 82 9.76 2.22 -10.67
C VAL A 82 9.29 2.60 -12.08
N GLU A 83 8.37 1.84 -12.66
CA GLU A 83 7.78 2.17 -13.97
C GLU A 83 7.08 3.54 -13.95
N ALA A 84 6.27 3.82 -12.94
CA ALA A 84 5.58 5.10 -12.79
C ALA A 84 6.57 6.27 -12.69
N TYR A 85 7.66 6.09 -11.95
CA TYR A 85 8.74 7.09 -11.89
C TYR A 85 9.40 7.31 -13.25
N GLN A 86 9.70 6.24 -13.98
CA GLN A 86 10.28 6.33 -15.33
C GLN A 86 9.32 7.00 -16.32
N GLU A 87 8.02 6.72 -16.25
CA GLU A 87 7.02 7.31 -17.13
C GLU A 87 6.88 8.82 -16.91
N MET A 88 6.88 9.27 -15.65
CA MET A 88 6.88 10.70 -15.34
C MET A 88 8.10 11.43 -15.93
N MET A 89 9.26 10.78 -15.96
CA MET A 89 10.46 11.35 -16.61
C MET A 89 10.32 11.44 -18.13
N ARG A 90 9.67 10.47 -18.77
CA ARG A 90 9.41 10.47 -20.23
C ARG A 90 8.39 11.53 -20.65
N MET A 91 7.47 11.90 -19.78
CA MET A 91 6.47 12.95 -20.06
C MET A 91 7.05 14.38 -20.03
N GLN A 92 8.20 14.61 -19.39
CA GLN A 92 8.78 15.94 -19.22
C GLN A 92 9.84 16.32 -20.27
N VAL A 93 10.10 15.47 -21.26
CA VAL A 93 10.98 15.79 -22.40
C VAL A 93 10.21 16.27 -23.63
#